data_AF-B0G0Z5-F1
#
_entry.id   AF-B0G0Z5-F1
#
_cell.length_a   1.000
_cell.length_b   1.000
_cell.length_c   1.000
_cell.angle_alpha   90.00
_cell.angle_beta   90.00
_cell.angle_gamma   90.00
#
_symmetry.space_group_name_H-M   'P 1'
#
loop_
_entity.id
_entity.type
_entity.pdbx_description
1 polymer ?
#
loop_
_entity_poly.entity_id
_entity_poly.type
_entity_poly.pdbx_seq_one_letter_code
_entity_poly.pdbx_strand_id
1 'polypeptide(L)'
;MKIDVRTQSEPNLGDIPLCLICDFAVGKIEKYLDDKANTTVIIDKVEKDCNILRNSWIGKCKNIVTEYGPKIIDLLESNESPKAVCAIIDLC
;
A
#
# COMPACT_ATOMS: atom_id res chain seq x y z
N MET A 1 19.94 34.60 11.51
CA MET A 1 18.59 34.29 10.98
C MET A 1 18.77 33.21 9.93
N LYS A 2 18.52 31.95 10.30
CA LYS A 2 18.64 30.79 9.41
C LYS A 2 17.37 30.70 8.57
N ILE A 3 17.49 30.33 7.30
CA ILE A 3 16.61 29.32 6.69
C ILE A 3 17.48 28.51 5.72
N ASP A 4 17.70 27.26 6.09
CA ASP A 4 18.41 26.25 5.31
C ASP A 4 17.57 25.82 4.10
N VAL A 5 18.24 25.80 2.95
CA VAL A 5 17.78 25.25 1.67
C VAL A 5 17.65 23.74 1.79
N ARG A 6 16.46 23.25 2.17
CA ARG A 6 16.04 21.87 1.91
C ARG A 6 14.81 21.92 1.00
N THR A 7 15.07 21.67 -0.27
CA THR A 7 14.15 21.64 -1.39
C THR A 7 13.00 20.68 -1.11
N GLN A 8 11.85 21.20 -0.68
CA GLN A 8 10.60 20.45 -0.74
C GLN A 8 10.07 20.61 -2.16
N SER A 9 10.10 19.50 -2.90
CA SER A 9 9.51 19.36 -4.23
C SER A 9 8.03 19.74 -4.21
N GLU A 10 7.61 20.47 -5.24
CA GLU A 10 6.22 20.86 -5.52
C GLU A 10 5.28 19.62 -5.47
N PRO A 11 4.06 19.73 -4.92
CA PRO A 11 3.11 18.61 -4.93
C PRO A 11 2.70 18.35 -6.39
N ASN A 12 3.17 17.24 -6.96
CA ASN A 12 2.82 16.82 -8.30
C ASN A 12 1.34 16.44 -8.37
N LEU A 13 0.58 17.14 -9.22
CA LEU A 13 -0.84 16.90 -9.49
C LEU A 13 -1.07 15.65 -10.37
N GLY A 14 -0.40 14.54 -10.03
CA GLY A 14 -0.49 13.22 -10.65
C GLY A 14 -0.66 12.06 -9.64
N ASP A 15 -0.57 12.37 -8.35
CA ASP A 15 -0.81 11.43 -7.27
C ASP A 15 -2.32 11.35 -6.98
N ILE A 16 -2.94 10.19 -7.25
CA ILE A 16 -3.59 9.61 -6.07
C ILE A 16 -2.42 9.13 -5.24
N PRO A 17 -2.32 9.58 -3.97
CA PRO A 17 -1.17 9.25 -3.14
C PRO A 17 -0.97 7.75 -3.21
N LEU A 18 0.21 7.30 -3.64
CA LEU A 18 0.59 5.88 -3.56
C LEU A 18 0.27 5.33 -2.16
N CYS A 19 0.44 6.21 -1.16
CA CYS A 19 -0.05 6.09 0.20
C CYS A 19 -1.50 5.61 0.32
N LEU A 20 -2.49 6.20 -0.35
CA LEU A 20 -3.90 5.77 -0.28
C LEU A 20 -4.13 4.38 -0.88
N ILE A 21 -3.42 4.03 -1.95
CA ILE A 21 -3.53 2.70 -2.57
C ILE A 21 -2.85 1.66 -1.70
N CYS A 22 -1.71 2.01 -1.09
CA CYS A 22 -1.05 1.20 -0.09
C CYS A 22 -1.95 0.98 1.13
N ASP A 23 -2.53 2.04 1.71
CA ASP A 23 -3.44 1.95 2.85
C ASP A 23 -4.64 1.02 2.54
N PHE A 24 -5.18 1.14 1.32
CA PHE A 24 -6.21 0.22 0.84
C PHE A 24 -5.71 -1.23 0.81
N ALA A 25 -4.54 -1.49 0.23
CA ALA A 25 -3.96 -2.83 0.15
C ALA A 25 -3.68 -3.41 1.56
N VAL A 26 -3.08 -2.62 2.46
CA VAL A 26 -2.80 -2.99 3.85
C VAL A 26 -4.09 -3.40 4.57
N GLY A 27 -5.15 -2.60 4.50
CA GLY A 27 -6.41 -2.92 5.17
C GLY A 27 -7.08 -4.18 4.61
N LYS A 28 -6.92 -4.48 3.31
CA LYS A 28 -7.40 -5.73 2.72
C LYS A 28 -6.57 -6.93 3.14
N ILE A 29 -5.24 -6.79 3.15
CA ILE A 29 -4.32 -7.83 3.58
C ILE A 29 -4.55 -8.19 5.04
N GLU A 30 -4.62 -7.19 5.93
CA GLU A 30 -4.92 -7.37 7.37
C GLU A 30 -6.20 -8.19 7.56
N LYS A 31 -7.29 -7.80 6.86
CA LYS A 31 -8.56 -8.54 6.89
C LYS A 31 -8.43 -10.00 6.45
N TYR A 32 -7.61 -10.32 5.45
CA TYR A 32 -7.47 -11.69 4.95
C TYR A 32 -6.48 -12.54 5.74
N LEU A 33 -5.55 -11.91 6.48
CA LEU A 33 -4.72 -12.59 7.46
C LEU A 33 -5.58 -13.15 8.62
N ASP A 34 -6.58 -12.39 9.07
CA ASP A 34 -7.56 -12.84 10.06
C ASP A 34 -8.34 -14.09 9.61
N ASP A 35 -8.55 -14.23 8.29
CA ASP A 35 -9.22 -15.39 7.67
C ASP A 35 -8.31 -16.64 7.53
N LYS A 36 -7.05 -16.59 8.00
CA LYS A 36 -6.03 -17.67 7.90
C LYS A 36 -5.77 -18.16 6.47
N ALA A 37 -5.82 -17.26 5.49
CA ALA A 37 -5.45 -17.57 4.12
C ALA A 37 -3.90 -17.65 3.98
N ASN A 38 -3.41 -18.42 3.00
CA ASN A 38 -1.99 -18.38 2.65
C ASN A 38 -1.64 -17.11 1.85
N THR A 39 -0.37 -16.71 1.85
CA THR A 39 0.14 -15.48 1.22
C THR A 39 -0.31 -15.31 -0.23
N THR A 40 -0.19 -16.35 -1.08
CA THR A 40 -0.60 -16.29 -2.49
C THR A 40 -2.10 -16.04 -2.63
N VAL A 41 -2.92 -16.73 -1.84
CA VAL A 41 -4.38 -16.54 -1.85
C VAL A 41 -4.77 -15.15 -1.36
N ILE A 42 -4.04 -14.58 -0.39
CA ILE A 42 -4.25 -13.21 0.07
C ILE A 42 -3.97 -12.23 -1.06
N ILE A 43 -2.80 -12.32 -1.69
CA ILE A 43 -2.40 -11.43 -2.80
C ILE A 43 -3.43 -11.50 -3.94
N ASP A 44 -3.81 -12.71 -4.37
CA ASP A 44 -4.81 -12.91 -5.43
C ASP A 44 -6.18 -12.28 -5.08
N LYS A 45 -6.59 -12.34 -3.81
CA LYS A 45 -7.85 -11.71 -3.35
C LYS A 45 -7.73 -10.19 -3.39
N VAL A 46 -6.61 -9.63 -2.93
CA VAL A 46 -6.41 -8.17 -2.89
C VAL A 46 -6.28 -7.61 -4.30
N GLU A 47 -5.62 -8.31 -5.23
CA GLU A 47 -5.58 -7.95 -6.65
C GLU A 47 -6.97 -7.95 -7.29
N LYS A 48 -7.85 -8.87 -6.90
CA LYS A 48 -9.25 -8.88 -7.34
C LYS A 48 -10.04 -7.71 -6.77
N ASP A 49 -9.79 -7.38 -5.51
CA ASP A 49 -10.39 -6.22 -4.85
C ASP A 49 -9.99 -4.89 -5.50
N CYS A 50 -8.82 -4.81 -6.15
CA CYS A 50 -8.45 -3.63 -6.96
C CYS A 50 -9.46 -3.31 -8.07
N ASN A 51 -10.26 -4.28 -8.55
CA ASN A 51 -11.24 -4.04 -9.62
C ASN A 51 -12.46 -3.22 -9.18
N ILE A 52 -12.65 -2.98 -7.87
CA ILE A 52 -13.71 -2.09 -7.37
C ILE A 52 -13.35 -0.61 -7.51
N LEU A 53 -12.06 -0.31 -7.75
CA LEU A 53 -11.57 1.05 -7.93
C LEU A 53 -11.94 1.59 -9.31
N ARG A 54 -11.90 2.91 -9.49
CA ARG A 54 -12.10 3.51 -10.82
C ARG A 54 -11.01 3.00 -11.78
N ASN A 55 -11.37 2.85 -13.05
CA ASN A 55 -10.49 2.28 -14.10
C ASN A 55 -9.07 2.84 -14.12
N SER A 56 -8.89 4.14 -13.85
CA SER A 56 -7.59 4.81 -13.80
C SER A 56 -6.65 4.31 -12.68
N TRP A 57 -7.17 3.60 -11.68
CA TRP A 57 -6.44 3.17 -10.48
C TRP A 57 -6.22 1.66 -10.40
N ILE A 58 -6.99 0.88 -11.16
CA ILE A 58 -6.94 -0.59 -11.13
C ILE A 58 -5.50 -1.08 -11.39
N GLY A 59 -4.85 -0.54 -12.43
CA GLY A 59 -3.48 -0.91 -12.78
C GLY A 59 -2.48 -0.57 -11.68
N LYS A 60 -2.56 0.65 -11.12
CA LYS A 60 -1.67 1.08 -10.02
C LYS A 60 -1.85 0.23 -8.76
N CYS A 61 -3.10 -0.09 -8.41
CA CYS A 61 -3.41 -0.98 -7.28
C CYS A 61 -2.83 -2.36 -7.47
N LYS A 62 -3.04 -2.99 -8.64
CA LYS A 62 -2.48 -4.31 -8.92
C LYS A 62 -0.96 -4.29 -8.83
N ASN A 63 -0.30 -3.30 -9.42
CA ASN A 63 1.15 -3.18 -9.35
C ASN A 63 1.65 -3.09 -7.90
N ILE A 64 1.03 -2.25 -7.06
CA ILE A 64 1.41 -2.14 -5.63
C ILE A 64 1.20 -3.47 -4.90
N VAL A 65 0.07 -4.15 -5.13
CA VAL A 65 -0.23 -5.43 -4.47
C VAL A 65 0.74 -6.51 -4.91
N THR A 66 1.06 -6.60 -6.21
CA THR A 66 2.03 -7.57 -6.73
C THR A 66 3.44 -7.30 -6.20
N GLU A 67 3.86 -6.03 -6.14
CA GLU A 67 5.21 -5.64 -5.75
C GLU A 67 5.43 -5.69 -4.23
N TYR A 68 4.50 -5.11 -3.46
CA TYR A 68 4.65 -4.91 -2.02
C TYR A 68 3.82 -5.87 -1.18
N GLY A 69 2.86 -6.60 -1.75
CA GLY A 69 1.97 -7.52 -1.03
C GLY A 69 2.69 -8.50 -0.09
N PRO A 70 3.73 -9.22 -0.55
CA PRO A 70 4.52 -10.10 0.32
C PRO A 70 5.16 -9.35 1.50
N LYS A 71 5.74 -8.17 1.25
CA LYS A 71 6.39 -7.37 2.28
C LYS A 71 5.39 -6.80 3.29
N ILE A 72 4.21 -6.39 2.82
CA ILE A 72 3.11 -5.93 3.67
C ILE A 72 2.65 -7.07 4.60
N ILE A 73 2.51 -8.29 4.07
CA ILE A 73 2.18 -9.48 4.87
C ILE A 73 3.24 -9.73 5.94
N ASP A 74 4.52 -9.76 5.56
CA ASP A 74 5.62 -9.99 6.50
C ASP A 74 5.65 -8.96 7.65
N LEU A 75 5.39 -7.69 7.34
CA LEU A 75 5.34 -6.60 8.34
C LEU A 75 4.16 -6.80 9.30
N LEU A 76 2.96 -7.09 8.77
CA LEU A 76 1.77 -7.32 9.60
C LEU A 76 1.91 -8.58 10.48
N GLU A 77 2.45 -9.67 9.95
CA GLU A 77 2.74 -10.89 10.73
C GLU A 77 3.83 -10.66 11.80
N SER A 78 4.73 -9.69 11.57
CA SER A 78 5.72 -9.22 12.54
C SER A 78 5.14 -8.26 13.60
N ASN A 79 3.81 -8.07 13.63
CA ASN A 79 3.08 -7.14 14.51
C ASN A 79 3.38 -5.66 14.25
N GLU A 80 3.79 -5.29 13.04
CA GLU A 80 3.85 -3.87 12.66
C GLU A 80 2.44 -3.29 12.57
N SER A 81 2.29 -2.02 12.96
CA SER A 81 1.01 -1.35 12.86
C SER A 81 0.65 -1.13 11.39
N PRO A 82 -0.59 -1.45 10.94
CA PRO A 82 -1.08 -1.16 9.59
C PRO A 82 -0.81 0.28 9.15
N LYS A 83 -0.90 1.23 10.09
CA LYS A 83 -0.67 2.67 9.85
C LYS A 83 0.79 3.03 9.57
N ALA A 84 1.73 2.18 9.97
CA ALA A 84 3.16 2.40 9.77
C ALA A 84 3.68 1.70 8.50
N VAL A 85 3.01 0.64 8.05
CA VAL A 85 3.47 -0.20 6.93
C VAL A 85 3.79 0.62 5.69
N CYS A 86 2.89 1.50 5.25
CA CYS A 86 3.08 2.27 4.02
C CYS A 86 4.22 3.28 4.10
N ALA A 87 4.53 3.78 5.30
CA ALA A 87 5.70 4.63 5.53
C ALA A 87 7.01 3.81 5.54
N ILE A 88 6.98 2.58 6.04
CA ILE A 88 8.15 1.68 6.06
C ILE A 88 8.59 1.28 4.65
N ILE A 89 7.65 1.22 3.69
CA ILE A 89 7.92 0.87 2.30
C ILE A 89 7.97 2.10 1.37
N ASP A 90 8.11 3.31 1.93
CA ASP A 90 8.26 4.58 1.21
C ASP A 90 7.12 4.88 0.20
N LEU A 91 5.90 4.39 0.46
CA LEU A 91 4.70 4.75 -0.30
C LEU A 91 3.91 5.87 0.39
N CYS A 92 4.16 6.07 1.69
CA CYS A 92 3.94 7.26 2.48
C CYS A 92 5.31 7.66 3.10
#